data_AF-A0A2A4N4F9-F1
#
_entry.id   AF-A0A2A4N4F9-F1
#
_cell.length_a   1.000
_cell.length_b   1.000
_cell.length_c   1.000
_cell.angle_alpha   90.00
_cell.angle_beta   90.00
_cell.angle_gamma   90.00
#
_symmetry.space_group_name_H-M   'P 1'
#
loop_
_entity.id
_entity.type
_entity.pdbx_description
1 polymer ?
#
loop_
_entity_poly.entity_id
_entity_poly.type
_entity_poly.pdbx_seq_one_letter_code
_entity_poly.pdbx_strand_id
1 'polypeptide(L)'
;MVAGWLMALAPAAWAHSFNVVMVVPDDLAQGLRDDMVAAFLVASEERDGHANEESDGHLGGLDVYITLAAMGDRARIGAAGPDILALPLAGDARSGDAVILRAMDVGSPQATGFLNSAAGVDFAPFADRFADRAGRAPGAEATAAYLAARRIDLAVRQLQSVDDRAKLADLLK
;
A
#
# COMPACT_ATOMS: atom_id res chain seq x y z
N MET A 1 -0.39 -46.95 -19.43
CA MET A 1 -0.20 -45.53 -19.80
C MET A 1 -0.59 -44.69 -18.59
N VAL A 2 0.36 -44.02 -17.95
CA VAL A 2 0.10 -43.20 -16.76
C VAL A 2 -0.06 -41.76 -17.25
N ALA A 3 -1.28 -41.23 -17.19
CA ALA A 3 -1.54 -39.81 -17.44
C ALA A 3 -1.17 -39.05 -16.16
N GLY A 4 -0.02 -38.38 -16.18
CA GLY A 4 0.41 -37.47 -15.13
C GLY A 4 -0.40 -36.18 -15.22
N TRP A 5 -1.28 -35.95 -14.26
CA TRP A 5 -1.93 -34.66 -14.06
C TRP A 5 -0.90 -33.68 -13.50
N LEU A 6 -0.45 -32.73 -14.32
CA LEU A 6 0.29 -31.58 -13.83
C LEU A 6 -0.73 -30.57 -13.30
N MET A 7 -1.05 -30.64 -12.00
CA MET A 7 -1.68 -29.51 -11.32
C MET A 7 -0.63 -28.41 -11.20
N ALA A 8 -0.65 -27.47 -12.13
CA ALA A 8 0.00 -26.19 -11.92
C ALA A 8 -0.73 -25.49 -10.77
N LEU A 9 -0.14 -25.51 -9.58
CA LEU A 9 -0.54 -24.64 -8.49
C LEU A 9 -0.20 -23.20 -8.93
N ALA A 10 -1.19 -22.48 -9.45
CA ALA A 10 -1.11 -21.03 -9.51
C ALA A 10 -1.07 -20.52 -8.06
N PRO A 11 -0.17 -19.58 -7.70
CA PRO A 11 -0.25 -18.96 -6.38
C PRO A 11 -1.51 -18.09 -6.37
N ALA A 12 -2.57 -18.56 -5.71
CA ALA A 12 -3.76 -17.77 -5.44
C ALA A 12 -3.45 -16.79 -4.30
N ALA A 13 -2.63 -15.77 -4.57
CA ALA A 13 -2.10 -14.86 -3.57
C ALA A 13 -2.98 -13.61 -3.37
N TRP A 14 -4.28 -13.66 -3.69
CA TRP A 14 -5.22 -12.53 -3.50
C TRP A 14 -6.50 -12.91 -2.76
N ALA A 15 -6.65 -14.19 -2.40
CA ALA A 15 -7.83 -14.64 -1.67
C ALA A 15 -7.85 -14.14 -0.21
N HIS A 16 -6.67 -13.84 0.37
CA HIS A 16 -6.55 -13.46 1.79
C HIS A 16 -5.46 -12.42 2.07
N SER A 17 -4.43 -12.27 1.22
CA SER A 17 -3.31 -11.34 1.45
C SER A 17 -2.80 -10.72 0.15
N PHE A 18 -1.89 -9.76 0.20
CA PHE A 18 -1.08 -9.30 -0.95
C PHE A 18 0.18 -8.53 -0.50
N ASN A 19 1.16 -8.38 -1.38
CA ASN A 19 2.41 -7.68 -1.12
C ASN A 19 2.43 -6.26 -1.72
N VAL A 20 2.73 -5.25 -0.91
CA VAL A 20 3.02 -3.89 -1.36
C VAL A 20 4.49 -3.59 -1.15
N VAL A 21 5.18 -3.16 -2.20
CA VAL A 21 6.50 -2.54 -2.06
C VAL A 21 6.34 -1.03 -2.23
N MET A 22 6.56 -0.29 -1.15
CA MET A 22 6.65 1.16 -1.17
C MET A 22 8.06 1.57 -1.61
N VAL A 23 8.14 2.13 -2.82
CA VAL A 23 9.42 2.55 -3.42
C VAL A 23 9.60 4.05 -3.21
N VAL A 24 10.74 4.42 -2.64
CA VAL A 24 11.09 5.81 -2.32
C VAL A 24 12.43 6.21 -2.95
N PRO A 25 12.71 7.52 -3.12
CA PRO A 25 14.00 7.98 -3.62
C PRO A 25 15.19 7.45 -2.80
N ASP A 26 16.32 7.21 -3.45
CA ASP A 26 17.52 6.66 -2.80
C ASP A 26 18.12 7.62 -1.75
N ASP A 27 17.95 8.92 -1.95
CA ASP A 27 18.45 10.01 -1.10
C ASP A 27 17.45 10.50 -0.06
N LEU A 28 16.25 9.90 0.03
CA LEU A 28 15.27 10.29 1.03
C LEU A 28 15.82 10.09 2.44
N ALA A 29 15.74 11.14 3.28
CA ALA A 29 16.23 11.11 4.65
C ALA A 29 15.54 10.01 5.48
N GLN A 30 16.28 9.35 6.37
CA GLN A 30 15.76 8.23 7.16
C GLN A 30 14.50 8.59 7.96
N GLY A 31 14.48 9.76 8.61
CA GLY A 31 13.30 10.18 9.37
C GLY A 31 12.03 10.35 8.52
N LEU A 32 12.18 10.70 7.23
CA LEU A 32 11.04 10.77 6.30
C LEU A 32 10.62 9.38 5.83
N ARG A 33 11.56 8.43 5.68
CA ARG A 33 11.24 7.03 5.42
C ARG A 33 10.41 6.43 6.55
N ASP A 34 10.83 6.69 7.79
CA ASP A 34 10.15 6.21 8.99
C ASP A 34 8.72 6.79 9.06
N ASP A 35 8.55 8.06 8.72
CA ASP A 35 7.22 8.69 8.63
C ASP A 35 6.34 8.08 7.56
N MET A 36 6.89 7.79 6.39
CA MET A 36 6.13 7.17 5.31
C MET A 36 5.65 5.78 5.70
N VAL A 37 6.52 4.99 6.33
CA VAL A 37 6.14 3.67 6.88
C VAL A 37 5.08 3.82 7.96
N ALA A 38 5.27 4.73 8.92
CA ALA A 38 4.29 4.99 9.97
C ALA A 38 2.93 5.41 9.42
N ALA A 39 2.90 6.27 8.40
CA ALA A 39 1.68 6.72 7.75
C ALA A 39 0.99 5.61 6.96
N PHE A 40 1.75 4.76 6.28
CA PHE A 40 1.20 3.60 5.58
C PHE A 40 0.59 2.60 6.57
N LEU A 41 1.29 2.32 7.68
CA LEU A 41 0.79 1.46 8.75
C LEU A 41 -0.47 2.03 9.42
N VAL A 42 -0.50 3.35 9.66
CA VAL A 42 -1.71 4.00 10.16
C VAL A 42 -2.90 3.70 9.25
N ALA A 43 -2.72 3.66 7.93
CA ALA A 43 -3.79 3.34 6.97
C ALA A 43 -4.19 1.86 6.94
N SER A 44 -3.25 0.93 7.10
CA SER A 44 -3.55 -0.51 7.12
C SER A 44 -4.18 -0.98 8.43
N GLU A 45 -4.03 -0.24 9.53
CA GLU A 45 -4.61 -0.57 10.83
C GLU A 45 -6.06 -0.02 11.02
N GLU A 46 -6.57 0.84 10.13
CA GLU A 46 -7.74 1.72 10.43
C GLU A 46 -9.09 1.03 10.54
N ARG A 47 -9.35 0.03 9.70
CA ARG A 47 -10.72 -0.47 9.49
C ARG A 47 -10.91 -1.94 9.82
N ASP A 48 -9.88 -2.73 9.57
CA ASP A 48 -10.00 -4.19 9.52
C ASP A 48 -8.93 -4.89 10.40
N GLY A 49 -8.11 -4.14 11.15
CA GLY A 49 -7.00 -4.68 11.95
C GLY A 49 -7.39 -5.18 13.34
N HIS A 50 -6.80 -6.29 13.76
CA HIS A 50 -6.95 -6.92 15.07
C HIS A 50 -5.60 -7.05 15.79
N ALA A 51 -5.64 -7.02 17.14
CA ALA A 51 -4.48 -7.39 17.93
C ALA A 51 -4.19 -8.89 17.70
N ASN A 52 -3.00 -9.23 17.21
CA ASN A 52 -2.44 -10.56 16.91
C ASN A 52 -2.39 -10.98 15.43
N GLU A 53 -2.29 -10.05 14.49
CA GLU A 53 -2.07 -10.34 13.06
C GLU A 53 -0.58 -10.55 12.73
N GLU A 54 -0.28 -11.45 11.77
CA GLU A 54 1.08 -11.67 11.22
C GLU A 54 1.39 -10.69 10.07
N SER A 55 0.36 -10.10 9.46
CA SER A 55 0.44 -9.08 8.43
C SER A 55 0.74 -7.69 9.00
N ASP A 56 1.11 -6.74 8.14
CA ASP A 56 1.31 -5.33 8.50
C ASP A 56 -0.02 -4.56 8.58
N GLY A 57 -1.15 -5.28 8.69
CA GLY A 57 -2.52 -4.78 8.74
C GLY A 57 -3.34 -5.23 7.54
N HIS A 58 -4.43 -4.51 7.31
CA HIS A 58 -5.45 -4.86 6.32
C HIS A 58 -5.77 -3.69 5.40
N LEU A 59 -5.85 -3.96 4.10
CA LEU A 59 -6.32 -3.00 3.10
C LEU A 59 -7.39 -3.67 2.25
N GLY A 60 -8.57 -3.06 2.19
CA GLY A 60 -9.70 -3.57 1.43
C GLY A 60 -10.25 -4.90 1.94
N GLY A 61 -9.98 -5.27 3.20
CA GLY A 61 -10.37 -6.54 3.80
C GLY A 61 -9.42 -7.71 3.53
N LEU A 62 -8.22 -7.45 2.98
CA LEU A 62 -7.16 -8.44 2.80
C LEU A 62 -5.94 -8.06 3.65
N ASP A 63 -5.21 -9.07 4.12
CA ASP A 63 -3.91 -8.90 4.76
C ASP A 63 -2.92 -8.20 3.80
N VAL A 64 -2.15 -7.24 4.30
CA VAL A 64 -1.10 -6.59 3.51
C VAL A 64 0.27 -6.80 4.15
N TYR A 65 1.26 -7.14 3.32
CA TYR A 65 2.68 -7.12 3.71
C TYR A 65 3.37 -5.95 3.03
N ILE A 66 4.01 -5.08 3.82
CA ILE A 66 4.57 -3.81 3.38
C ILE A 66 6.09 -3.89 3.43
N THR A 67 6.72 -3.78 2.27
CA THR A 67 8.18 -3.64 2.16
C THR A 67 8.53 -2.23 1.72
N LEU A 68 9.32 -1.51 2.52
CA LEU A 68 10.00 -0.29 2.05
C LEU A 68 11.25 -0.67 1.26
N ALA A 69 11.43 -0.08 0.08
CA ALA A 69 12.63 -0.22 -0.73
C ALA A 69 13.07 1.12 -1.34
N ALA A 70 14.38 1.31 -1.47
CA ALA A 70 14.93 2.42 -2.24
C ALA A 70 14.83 2.12 -3.74
N MET A 71 14.66 3.14 -4.57
CA MET A 71 14.42 3.01 -6.02
C MET A 71 15.54 2.25 -6.74
N GLY A 72 16.79 2.47 -6.34
CA GLY A 72 17.96 1.76 -6.87
C GLY A 72 18.08 0.30 -6.41
N ASP A 73 17.38 -0.11 -5.34
CA ASP A 73 17.45 -1.46 -4.77
C ASP A 73 16.51 -2.44 -5.47
N ARG A 74 16.78 -2.67 -6.75
CA ARG A 74 16.00 -3.58 -7.61
C ARG A 74 16.00 -5.01 -7.09
N ALA A 75 17.05 -5.42 -6.36
CA ALA A 75 17.14 -6.74 -5.77
C ALA A 75 16.12 -6.93 -4.65
N ARG A 76 16.02 -5.96 -3.73
CA ARG A 76 15.00 -5.97 -2.67
C ARG A 76 13.59 -5.84 -3.23
N ILE A 77 13.37 -4.97 -4.22
CA ILE A 77 12.07 -4.82 -4.89
C ILE A 77 11.64 -6.14 -5.54
N GLY A 78 12.56 -6.84 -6.21
CA GLY A 78 12.26 -8.14 -6.84
C GLY A 78 12.03 -9.26 -5.81
N ALA A 79 12.88 -9.34 -4.79
CA ALA A 79 12.82 -10.37 -3.76
C ALA A 79 11.55 -10.30 -2.90
N ALA A 80 10.98 -9.11 -2.73
CA ALA A 80 9.73 -8.91 -2.01
C ALA A 80 8.49 -9.44 -2.76
N GLY A 81 8.61 -9.81 -4.05
CA GLY A 81 7.49 -10.34 -4.84
C GLY A 81 6.24 -9.45 -4.83
N PRO A 82 6.34 -8.16 -5.24
CA PRO A 82 5.24 -7.21 -5.14
C PRO A 82 4.05 -7.58 -6.01
N ASP A 83 2.85 -7.52 -5.43
CA ASP A 83 1.61 -7.41 -6.18
C ASP A 83 1.41 -5.99 -6.68
N ILE A 84 1.75 -5.02 -5.81
CA ILE A 84 1.64 -3.58 -6.04
C ILE A 84 2.99 -2.91 -5.75
N LEU A 85 3.45 -2.07 -6.68
CA LEU A 85 4.51 -1.09 -6.46
C LEU A 85 3.87 0.26 -6.18
N ALA A 86 3.96 0.73 -4.94
CA ALA A 86 3.51 2.06 -4.56
C ALA A 86 4.67 3.05 -4.68
N LEU A 87 4.53 4.04 -5.57
CA LEU A 87 5.44 5.19 -5.71
C LEU A 87 4.73 6.45 -5.20
N PRO A 88 4.62 6.63 -3.86
CA PRO A 88 3.96 7.81 -3.28
C PRO A 88 4.67 9.12 -3.61
N LEU A 89 5.97 9.06 -3.92
CA LEU A 89 6.78 10.19 -4.38
C LEU A 89 7.12 10.06 -5.86
N ALA A 90 7.56 11.15 -6.48
CA ALA A 90 7.99 11.15 -7.88
C ALA A 90 9.10 10.11 -8.12
N GLY A 91 8.93 9.27 -9.14
CA GLY A 91 9.85 8.17 -9.42
C GLY A 91 9.37 7.22 -10.52
N ASP A 92 10.23 6.29 -10.91
CA ASP A 92 9.86 5.14 -11.75
C ASP A 92 10.53 3.87 -11.22
N ALA A 93 9.74 2.82 -11.05
CA ALA A 93 10.18 1.51 -10.57
C ALA A 93 9.28 0.44 -11.17
N ARG A 94 9.85 -0.72 -11.48
CA ARG A 94 9.13 -1.85 -12.09
C ARG A 94 9.68 -3.17 -11.57
N SER A 95 8.79 -4.14 -11.42
CA SER A 95 9.13 -5.49 -10.98
C SER A 95 8.07 -6.47 -11.50
N GLY A 96 8.47 -7.36 -12.40
CA GLY A 96 7.56 -8.33 -13.03
C GLY A 96 6.26 -7.70 -13.53
N ASP A 97 5.15 -8.30 -13.13
CA ASP A 97 3.79 -7.87 -13.48
C ASP A 97 3.15 -6.97 -12.41
N ALA A 98 3.92 -6.46 -11.44
CA ALA A 98 3.39 -5.65 -10.34
C ALA A 98 2.57 -4.44 -10.84
N VAL A 99 1.41 -4.21 -10.22
CA VAL A 99 0.57 -3.05 -10.52
C VAL A 99 1.25 -1.80 -9.97
N ILE A 100 1.41 -0.77 -10.80
CA ILE A 100 2.13 0.45 -10.43
C ILE A 100 1.13 1.52 -9.99
N LEU A 101 1.19 1.88 -8.72
CA LEU A 101 0.48 3.04 -8.16
C LEU A 101 1.41 4.24 -8.17
N ARG A 102 1.03 5.30 -8.90
CA ARG A 102 1.81 6.53 -9.02
C ARG A 102 1.40 7.58 -8.00
N ALA A 103 2.33 8.48 -7.72
CA ALA A 103 2.17 9.58 -6.78
C ALA A 103 0.91 10.41 -7.09
N MET A 104 0.24 10.83 -6.02
CA MET A 104 -0.83 11.81 -6.04
C MET A 104 -0.27 13.13 -5.53
N ASP A 105 -0.66 14.24 -6.15
CA ASP A 105 -0.36 15.57 -5.61
C ASP A 105 -1.11 15.77 -4.29
N VAL A 106 -0.37 15.83 -3.18
CA VAL A 106 -0.90 15.98 -1.82
C VAL A 106 -1.69 17.28 -1.63
N GLY A 107 -1.42 18.31 -2.44
CA GLY A 107 -2.15 19.59 -2.40
C GLY A 107 -3.43 19.59 -3.25
N SER A 108 -3.70 18.52 -4.00
CA SER A 108 -4.84 18.47 -4.91
C SER A 108 -6.18 18.40 -4.16
N PRO A 109 -7.29 18.88 -4.79
CA PRO A 109 -8.63 18.67 -4.26
C PRO A 109 -8.98 17.18 -4.08
N GLN A 110 -8.43 16.31 -4.94
CA GLN A 110 -8.62 14.87 -4.84
C GLN A 110 -7.97 14.32 -3.57
N ALA A 111 -6.71 14.70 -3.28
CA ALA A 111 -6.03 14.32 -2.04
C ALA A 111 -6.80 14.80 -0.80
N THR A 112 -7.26 16.05 -0.80
CA THR A 112 -8.12 16.59 0.26
C THR A 112 -9.40 15.76 0.43
N GLY A 113 -10.05 15.38 -0.68
CA GLY A 113 -11.22 14.51 -0.67
C GLY A 113 -10.95 13.15 -0.03
N PHE A 114 -9.82 12.52 -0.35
CA PHE A 114 -9.40 11.26 0.26
C PHE A 114 -9.16 11.39 1.76
N LEU A 115 -8.41 12.40 2.20
CA LEU A 115 -8.13 12.65 3.62
C LEU A 115 -9.42 12.88 4.41
N ASN A 116 -10.34 13.68 3.87
CA ASN A 116 -11.64 13.94 4.50
C ASN A 116 -12.51 12.69 4.55
N SER A 117 -12.51 11.87 3.50
CA SER A 117 -13.28 10.61 3.45
C SER A 117 -12.76 9.54 4.41
N ALA A 118 -11.48 9.63 4.77
CA ALA A 118 -10.86 8.72 5.72
C ALA A 118 -11.16 9.13 7.17
N ALA A 119 -11.56 10.37 7.41
CA ALA A 119 -12.12 10.80 8.69
C ALA A 119 -13.63 10.48 8.75
N GLY A 120 -14.14 10.28 9.95
CA GLY A 120 -15.57 10.02 10.17
C GLY A 120 -15.99 10.34 11.59
N VAL A 121 -17.27 10.13 11.90
CA VAL A 121 -17.81 10.34 13.27
C VAL A 121 -17.04 9.49 14.30
N ASP A 122 -16.64 8.28 13.90
CA ASP A 122 -15.92 7.33 14.76
C ASP A 122 -14.41 7.32 14.50
N PHE A 123 -13.91 8.17 13.60
CA PHE A 123 -12.52 8.10 13.16
C PHE A 123 -11.88 9.48 13.03
N ALA A 124 -10.90 9.76 13.90
CA ALA A 124 -10.19 11.02 13.90
C ALA A 124 -9.50 11.29 12.55
N PRO A 125 -9.28 12.57 12.18
CA PRO A 125 -8.48 12.93 11.01
C PRO A 125 -7.12 12.22 10.98
N PHE A 126 -6.62 11.92 9.78
CA PHE A 126 -5.31 11.28 9.60
C PHE A 126 -4.20 11.99 10.37
N ALA A 127 -4.19 13.32 10.35
CA ALA A 127 -3.16 14.11 11.03
C ALA A 127 -3.06 13.83 12.53
N ASP A 128 -4.20 13.64 13.20
CA ASP A 128 -4.25 13.38 14.64
C ASP A 128 -3.75 11.96 14.93
N ARG A 129 -4.19 10.97 14.16
CA ARG A 129 -3.79 9.56 14.35
C ARG A 129 -2.32 9.34 14.01
N PHE A 130 -1.81 10.05 13.00
CA PHE A 130 -0.38 10.07 12.72
C PHE A 130 0.39 10.72 13.87
N ALA A 131 -0.10 11.83 14.43
CA ALA A 131 0.53 12.49 15.56
C ALA A 131 0.55 11.60 16.81
N ASP A 132 -0.51 10.83 17.07
CA ASP A 132 -0.55 9.86 18.16
C ASP A 132 0.54 8.78 18.00
N ARG A 133 0.83 8.35 16.76
CA ARG A 133 1.83 7.33 16.47
C ARG A 133 3.27 7.87 16.43
N ALA A 134 3.47 9.00 15.77
CA ALA A 134 4.80 9.54 15.45
C ALA A 134 5.23 10.70 16.37
N GLY A 135 4.35 11.18 17.25
CA GLY A 135 4.60 12.30 18.16
C GLY A 135 4.66 13.67 17.48
N ARG A 136 4.24 13.78 16.22
CA ARG A 136 4.29 15.02 15.41
C ARG A 136 3.30 14.98 14.26
N ALA A 137 2.94 16.14 13.74
CA ALA A 137 2.07 16.25 12.57
C ALA A 137 2.73 15.63 11.31
N PRO A 138 1.94 15.06 10.38
CA PRO A 138 2.48 14.49 9.16
C PRO A 138 3.02 15.55 8.20
N GLY A 139 4.16 15.26 7.59
CA GLY A 139 4.70 16.01 6.45
C GLY A 139 4.08 15.58 5.12
N ALA A 140 4.58 16.15 4.02
CA ALA A 140 4.10 15.84 2.66
C ALA A 140 4.37 14.37 2.30
N GLU A 141 5.52 13.82 2.68
CA GLU A 141 5.94 12.44 2.40
C GLU A 141 5.05 11.44 3.13
N ALA A 142 4.81 11.67 4.43
CA ALA A 142 3.87 10.89 5.24
C ALA A 142 2.46 10.90 4.62
N THR A 143 1.99 12.09 4.24
CA THR A 143 0.68 12.27 3.61
C THR A 143 0.59 11.53 2.28
N ALA A 144 1.64 11.56 1.46
CA ALA A 144 1.69 10.84 0.20
C ALA A 144 1.65 9.31 0.39
N ALA A 145 2.37 8.78 1.38
CA ALA A 145 2.34 7.36 1.73
C ALA A 145 0.95 6.93 2.23
N TYR A 146 0.33 7.74 3.09
CA TYR A 146 -1.04 7.52 3.56
C TYR A 146 -2.04 7.46 2.40
N LEU A 147 -1.99 8.45 1.51
CA LEU A 147 -2.86 8.50 0.33
C LEU A 147 -2.67 7.30 -0.59
N ALA A 148 -1.42 6.84 -0.76
CA ALA A 148 -1.15 5.63 -1.52
C ALA A 148 -1.84 4.40 -0.90
N ALA A 149 -1.70 4.20 0.41
CA ALA A 149 -2.35 3.11 1.14
C ALA A 149 -3.88 3.20 1.05
N ARG A 150 -4.47 4.40 1.22
CA ARG A 150 -5.93 4.59 1.10
C ARG A 150 -6.46 4.29 -0.30
N ARG A 151 -5.71 4.64 -1.35
CA ARG A 151 -6.08 4.28 -2.74
C ARG A 151 -6.05 2.77 -2.95
N ILE A 152 -5.06 2.09 -2.38
CA ILE A 152 -4.97 0.62 -2.40
C ILE A 152 -6.16 0.01 -1.66
N ASP A 153 -6.47 0.47 -0.44
CA ASP A 153 -7.65 -0.01 0.32
C ASP A 153 -8.93 0.07 -0.51
N LEU A 154 -9.21 1.23 -1.12
CA LEU A 154 -10.42 1.38 -1.92
C LEU A 154 -10.42 0.50 -3.17
N ALA A 155 -9.29 0.40 -3.88
CA ALA A 155 -9.19 -0.42 -5.08
C ALA A 155 -9.37 -1.91 -4.76
N VAL A 156 -8.70 -2.42 -3.73
CA VAL A 156 -8.82 -3.81 -3.28
C VAL A 156 -10.25 -4.11 -2.81
N ARG A 157 -10.87 -3.20 -2.04
CA ARG A 157 -12.25 -3.37 -1.58
C ARG A 157 -13.26 -3.48 -2.75
N GLN A 158 -13.04 -2.73 -3.82
CA GLN A 158 -13.87 -2.79 -5.04
C GLN A 158 -13.70 -4.07 -5.85
N LEU A 159 -12.60 -4.80 -5.64
CA LEU A 159 -12.40 -6.12 -6.23
C LEU A 159 -13.13 -7.21 -5.47
N GLN A 160 -13.49 -6.98 -4.20
CA GLN A 160 -14.22 -7.95 -3.37
C GLN A 160 -13.48 -9.30 -3.31
N SER A 161 -12.16 -9.26 -3.12
CA SER A 161 -11.26 -10.43 -3.09
C SER A 161 -11.17 -11.23 -4.40
N VAL A 162 -11.59 -10.64 -5.53
CA VAL A 162 -11.35 -11.20 -6.86
C VAL A 162 -9.92 -10.87 -7.29
N ASP A 163 -9.17 -11.89 -7.69
CA ASP A 163 -7.86 -11.78 -8.31
C ASP A 163 -7.99 -11.30 -9.77
N ASP A 164 -8.15 -9.97 -9.94
CA ASP A 164 -8.21 -9.31 -11.24
C ASP A 164 -7.21 -8.15 -11.28
N ARG A 165 -5.98 -8.49 -11.68
CA ARG A 165 -4.86 -7.55 -11.77
C ARG A 165 -5.10 -6.43 -12.79
N ALA A 166 -5.79 -6.71 -13.89
CA ALA A 166 -6.08 -5.71 -14.90
C ALA A 166 -7.07 -4.68 -14.36
N LYS A 167 -8.12 -5.15 -13.69
CA LYS A 167 -9.09 -4.28 -13.00
C LYS A 167 -8.43 -3.52 -11.85
N LEU A 168 -7.53 -4.13 -11.06
CA LEU A 168 -6.77 -3.39 -10.04
C LEU A 168 -5.98 -2.25 -10.68
N ALA A 169 -5.26 -2.54 -11.78
CA ALA A 169 -4.48 -1.53 -12.48
C ALA A 169 -5.36 -0.38 -13.01
N ASP A 170 -6.58 -0.67 -13.45
CA ASP A 170 -7.53 0.37 -13.84
C ASP A 170 -8.04 1.21 -12.66
N LEU A 171 -8.25 0.59 -11.50
CA LEU A 171 -8.69 1.27 -10.27
C LEU A 171 -7.60 2.15 -9.63
N LEU A 172 -6.32 1.84 -9.89
CA LEU A 172 -5.17 2.56 -9.33
C LEU A 172 -4.57 3.63 -10.25
N LYS A 173 -5.12 3.82 -11.45
CA LYS A 173 -4.79 4.95 -12.34
C LYS A 173 -5.24 6.28 -11.75
#